data_AF-A0A2E6QG47-F1
#
_entry.id   AF-A0A2E6QG47-F1
#
_cell.length_a   1.000
_cell.length_b   1.000
_cell.length_c   1.000
_cell.angle_alpha   90.00
_cell.angle_beta   90.00
_cell.angle_gamma   90.00
#
_symmetry.space_group_name_H-M   'P 1'
#
loop_
_entity.id
_entity.type
_entity.pdbx_description
1 polymer ?
#
loop_
_entity_poly.entity_id
_entity_poly.type
_entity_poly.pdbx_seq_one_letter_code
_entity_poly.pdbx_strand_id
1 'polypeptide(L)'
;MGRTNMRMRGMAKRPLLPAAALMVVLTVASQGMAADGDTASTPMPPWPAGDELGMANTLGPATWARCASQMTAAGAKSYELSHERSNTMPLSPFGRPLSYEYTPTISLPGTRHAFNGEQVQGGEPGAQGTQMDAIGHFAYYDEVWNGEGEPPVDSAQYYGGYMQKDVKPTPDSPLLKLGIEKVPPIITSAVLLDAKAYLGDGESLQPGQMITAADIEGMLKAEGLSARGILPGDVVYIYTGWSENWADPDVEKRYYTMGPGLSEDGAKYLAGKAVVLVALDNPFTDPVAEGQLMGKAMPPQGMDKGLPFVIHHQNLTQAGIHQIQNAKLDTLAADKVWTSCTIILPLRSRGHAGSPVRPVAIGTPGR
;
A
#
# COMPACT_ATOMS: atom_id res chain seq x y z
N MET A 1 -90.77 -36.61 32.77
CA MET A 1 -90.84 -37.99 32.22
C MET A 1 -89.50 -38.28 31.57
N GLY A 2 -88.66 -39.25 31.90
CA GLY A 2 -88.60 -40.31 32.90
C GLY A 2 -87.32 -41.10 32.59
N ARG A 3 -86.43 -41.21 33.58
CA ARG A 3 -85.35 -42.21 33.82
C ARG A 3 -84.57 -42.82 32.63
N THR A 4 -83.24 -42.80 32.73
CA THR A 4 -82.46 -44.06 32.93
C THR A 4 -81.10 -43.84 33.60
N ASN A 5 -80.77 -44.72 34.55
CA ASN A 5 -79.54 -44.81 35.34
C ASN A 5 -78.35 -45.33 34.53
N MET A 6 -77.11 -44.96 34.90
CA MET A 6 -76.01 -45.94 34.83
C MET A 6 -74.97 -45.76 35.95
N ARG A 7 -74.62 -46.89 36.55
CA ARG A 7 -73.76 -47.10 37.73
C ARG A 7 -72.26 -47.07 37.38
N MET A 8 -71.48 -46.70 38.40
CA MET A 8 -70.03 -46.92 38.55
C MET A 8 -69.62 -48.40 38.45
N ARG A 9 -68.38 -48.61 37.95
CA ARG A 9 -67.40 -49.67 38.24
C ARG A 9 -66.11 -49.22 37.51
N GLY A 10 -64.88 -49.29 37.99
CA GLY A 10 -64.23 -49.88 39.15
C GLY A 10 -62.73 -49.86 38.77
N MET A 11 -61.90 -49.25 39.59
CA MET A 11 -60.48 -48.99 39.34
C MET A 11 -59.64 -50.24 39.70
N ALA A 12 -58.75 -50.70 38.81
CA ALA A 12 -57.68 -51.64 39.17
C ALA A 12 -56.49 -51.55 38.21
N LYS A 13 -55.31 -51.73 38.81
CA LYS A 13 -53.96 -51.29 38.41
C LYS A 13 -53.32 -52.10 37.26
N ARG A 14 -52.39 -51.48 36.52
CA ARG A 14 -51.31 -52.14 35.77
C ARG A 14 -49.97 -51.42 35.94
N PRO A 15 -48.83 -52.14 35.92
CA PRO A 15 -47.57 -51.73 36.55
C PRO A 15 -46.65 -50.91 35.63
N LEU A 16 -45.76 -50.11 36.24
CA LEU A 16 -44.61 -49.46 35.62
C LEU A 16 -43.51 -50.47 35.27
N LEU A 17 -42.90 -50.29 34.10
CA LEU A 17 -41.57 -50.81 33.73
C LEU A 17 -40.67 -49.63 33.32
N PRO A 18 -39.36 -49.66 33.59
CA PRO A 18 -38.49 -48.49 33.54
C PRO A 18 -38.02 -48.21 32.11
N ALA A 19 -38.04 -46.94 31.70
CA ALA A 19 -37.41 -46.49 30.47
C ALA A 19 -35.91 -46.30 30.73
N ALA A 20 -35.08 -47.15 30.12
CA ALA A 20 -33.64 -46.93 30.03
C ALA A 20 -33.40 -45.82 28.98
N ALA A 21 -32.92 -44.66 29.43
CA ALA A 21 -32.49 -43.58 28.55
C ALA A 21 -31.10 -43.90 27.99
N LEU A 22 -31.05 -44.21 26.69
CA LEU A 22 -29.80 -44.37 25.95
C LEU A 22 -29.30 -42.96 25.58
N MET A 23 -28.33 -42.43 26.34
CA MET A 23 -27.57 -41.23 25.94
C MET A 23 -26.69 -41.59 24.73
N VAL A 24 -27.11 -41.20 23.54
CA VAL A 24 -26.25 -41.19 22.35
C VAL A 24 -25.36 -39.94 22.47
N VAL A 25 -24.10 -40.14 22.83
CA VAL A 25 -23.07 -39.11 22.70
C VAL A 25 -22.73 -39.01 21.21
N LEU A 26 -23.29 -38.01 20.52
CA LEU A 26 -22.79 -37.64 19.19
C LEU A 26 -21.42 -36.98 19.37
N THR A 27 -20.35 -37.76 19.18
CA THR A 27 -19.05 -37.21 18.86
C THR A 27 -19.14 -36.62 17.45
N VAL A 28 -19.37 -35.31 17.36
CA VAL A 28 -19.14 -34.57 16.11
C VAL A 28 -17.63 -34.57 15.91
N ALA A 29 -17.13 -35.53 15.14
CA ALA A 29 -15.81 -35.44 14.57
C ALA A 29 -15.80 -34.19 13.70
N SER A 30 -15.14 -33.13 14.18
CA SER A 30 -14.77 -32.00 13.33
C SER A 30 -13.79 -32.52 12.29
N GLN A 31 -14.33 -33.03 11.18
CA GLN A 31 -13.57 -33.12 9.94
C GLN A 31 -13.25 -31.68 9.60
N GLY A 32 -12.02 -31.26 9.92
CA GLY A 32 -11.44 -30.08 9.33
C GLY A 32 -11.49 -30.32 7.83
N MET A 33 -12.46 -29.71 7.16
CA MET A 33 -12.31 -29.41 5.75
C MET A 33 -11.14 -28.45 5.69
N ALA A 34 -9.93 -28.98 5.60
CA ALA A 34 -8.90 -28.32 4.83
C ALA A 34 -9.57 -28.06 3.49
N ALA A 35 -9.88 -26.80 3.21
CA ALA A 35 -10.14 -26.41 1.85
C ALA A 35 -8.86 -26.74 1.10
N ASP A 36 -8.84 -27.88 0.43
CA ASP A 36 -8.05 -28.07 -0.80
C ASP A 36 -8.65 -27.11 -1.83
N GLY A 37 -8.49 -25.82 -1.56
CA GLY A 37 -8.67 -24.78 -2.55
C GLY A 37 -7.50 -24.94 -3.49
N ASP A 38 -7.79 -25.43 -4.69
CA ASP A 38 -6.93 -25.25 -5.85
C ASP A 38 -6.47 -23.79 -5.84
N THR A 39 -5.26 -23.54 -5.32
CA THR A 39 -4.78 -22.19 -5.07
C THR A 39 -4.52 -21.59 -6.42
N ALA A 40 -5.47 -20.80 -6.92
CA ALA A 40 -5.30 -20.07 -8.17
C ALA A 40 -3.88 -19.48 -8.19
N SER A 41 -3.07 -19.85 -9.19
CA SER A 41 -1.72 -19.30 -9.31
C SER A 41 -1.80 -17.80 -9.53
N THR A 42 -0.98 -17.02 -8.83
CA THR A 42 -0.87 -15.58 -9.10
C THR A 42 -0.42 -15.37 -10.56
N PRO A 43 -1.12 -14.53 -11.36
CA PRO A 43 -0.66 -14.17 -12.71
C PRO A 43 0.74 -13.56 -12.69
N MET A 44 1.50 -13.76 -13.78
CA MET A 44 2.85 -13.22 -13.95
C MET A 44 2.96 -12.48 -15.30
N PRO A 45 3.78 -11.40 -15.38
CA PRO A 45 4.06 -10.71 -16.64
C PRO A 45 4.80 -11.63 -17.64
N PRO A 46 4.80 -11.30 -18.95
CA PRO A 46 4.35 -10.04 -19.55
C PRO A 46 2.82 -9.90 -19.65
N TRP A 47 2.33 -8.67 -19.49
CA TRP A 47 0.91 -8.31 -19.62
C TRP A 47 0.52 -8.05 -21.09
N PRO A 48 -0.77 -8.18 -21.46
CA PRO A 48 -1.21 -7.94 -22.82
C PRO A 48 -0.99 -6.49 -23.27
N ALA A 49 -0.88 -6.29 -24.58
CA ALA A 49 -0.78 -4.96 -25.17
C ALA A 49 -1.98 -4.09 -24.78
N GLY A 50 -1.70 -2.84 -24.40
CA GLY A 50 -2.72 -1.91 -23.91
C GLY A 50 -3.02 -2.04 -22.41
N ASP A 51 -2.25 -2.83 -21.66
CA ASP A 51 -2.35 -2.86 -20.20
C ASP A 51 -2.16 -1.46 -19.59
N GLU A 52 -3.00 -1.14 -18.60
CA GLU A 52 -2.93 0.10 -17.82
C GLU A 52 -2.81 -0.16 -16.32
N LEU A 53 -2.75 -1.43 -15.89
CA LEU A 53 -2.74 -1.83 -14.49
C LEU A 53 -1.34 -2.19 -13.98
N GLY A 54 -0.41 -2.53 -14.87
CA GLY A 54 0.91 -2.97 -14.49
C GLY A 54 0.86 -4.21 -13.58
N MET A 55 1.68 -4.22 -12.55
CA MET A 55 1.73 -5.34 -11.60
C MET A 55 0.47 -5.47 -10.74
N ALA A 56 -0.49 -4.54 -10.81
CA ALA A 56 -1.81 -4.76 -10.19
C ALA A 56 -2.59 -5.91 -10.85
N ASN A 57 -2.21 -6.35 -12.06
CA ASN A 57 -2.71 -7.57 -12.69
C ASN A 57 -2.41 -8.86 -11.90
N THR A 58 -1.46 -8.82 -10.95
CA THR A 58 -1.17 -9.95 -10.06
C THR A 58 -2.25 -10.15 -8.99
N LEU A 59 -3.07 -9.14 -8.70
CA LEU A 59 -4.05 -9.18 -7.63
C LEU A 59 -5.22 -10.11 -7.96
N GLY A 60 -5.64 -10.92 -6.99
CA GLY A 60 -6.77 -11.83 -7.16
C GLY A 60 -6.92 -12.82 -6.00
N PRO A 61 -7.68 -13.91 -6.19
CA PRO A 61 -7.97 -14.87 -5.14
C PRO A 61 -6.74 -15.40 -4.38
N ALA A 62 -5.63 -15.61 -5.09
CA ALA A 62 -4.36 -16.06 -4.51
C ALA A 62 -3.79 -15.07 -3.48
N THR A 63 -3.72 -13.78 -3.85
CA THR A 63 -3.19 -12.72 -2.99
C THR A 63 -4.16 -12.38 -1.87
N TRP A 64 -5.46 -12.42 -2.14
CA TRP A 64 -6.51 -12.24 -1.12
C TRP A 64 -6.49 -13.35 -0.07
N ALA A 65 -6.25 -14.60 -0.46
CA ALA A 65 -6.09 -15.70 0.47
C ALA A 65 -4.88 -15.50 1.41
N ARG A 66 -3.75 -15.01 0.88
CA ARG A 66 -2.57 -14.67 1.70
C ARG A 66 -2.85 -13.50 2.65
N CYS A 67 -3.60 -12.49 2.23
CA CYS A 67 -4.06 -11.43 3.13
C CYS A 67 -5.00 -11.99 4.22
N ALA A 68 -5.98 -12.79 3.84
CA ALA A 68 -6.98 -13.32 4.78
C ALA A 68 -6.36 -14.15 5.91
N SER A 69 -5.29 -14.91 5.64
CA SER A 69 -4.57 -15.65 6.69
C SER A 69 -3.89 -14.72 7.71
N GLN A 70 -3.37 -13.58 7.28
CA GLN A 70 -2.77 -12.57 8.17
C GLN A 70 -3.84 -11.87 9.02
N MET A 71 -4.99 -11.54 8.41
CA MET A 71 -6.09 -10.88 9.12
C MET A 71 -6.74 -11.77 10.20
N THR A 72 -6.75 -13.09 9.98
CA THR A 72 -7.39 -14.06 10.87
C THR A 72 -6.42 -14.72 11.86
N ALA A 73 -5.14 -14.37 11.78
CA ALA A 73 -4.13 -14.88 12.69
C ALA A 73 -4.42 -14.47 14.15
N ALA A 74 -4.17 -15.39 15.08
CA ALA A 74 -4.33 -15.10 16.50
C ALA A 74 -3.41 -13.93 16.92
N GLY A 75 -3.97 -12.95 17.61
CA GLY A 75 -3.22 -11.78 18.07
C GLY A 75 -2.89 -10.76 16.98
N ALA A 76 -3.48 -10.87 15.78
CA ALA A 76 -3.36 -9.87 14.74
C ALA A 76 -3.83 -8.48 15.24
N LYS A 77 -3.07 -7.44 14.88
CA LYS A 77 -3.38 -6.04 15.16
C LYS A 77 -3.41 -5.26 13.85
N SER A 78 -4.16 -4.15 13.83
CA SER A 78 -4.13 -3.17 12.75
C SER A 78 -3.12 -2.07 13.01
N TYR A 79 -2.39 -1.66 11.97
CA TYR A 79 -1.39 -0.61 11.98
C TYR A 79 -1.75 0.44 10.93
N GLU A 80 -1.79 1.71 11.36
CA GLU A 80 -1.94 2.87 10.49
C GLU A 80 -0.59 3.20 9.87
N LEU A 81 -0.50 3.17 8.54
CA LEU A 81 0.75 3.41 7.81
C LEU A 81 0.76 4.75 7.08
N SER A 82 -0.16 5.66 7.40
CA SER A 82 -0.14 7.04 6.93
C SER A 82 0.18 8.04 8.04
N HIS A 83 0.86 9.12 7.66
CA HIS A 83 0.95 10.30 8.52
C HIS A 83 -0.35 11.10 8.45
N GLU A 84 -0.71 11.74 9.57
CA GLU A 84 -1.83 12.66 9.60
C GLU A 84 -1.58 13.83 8.64
N ARG A 85 -2.65 14.25 7.93
CA ARG A 85 -2.59 15.40 7.04
C ARG A 85 -3.04 16.65 7.80
N SER A 86 -2.20 17.68 7.81
CA SER A 86 -2.52 18.95 8.43
C SER A 86 -2.04 20.12 7.54
N ASN A 87 -2.36 21.35 7.93
CA ASN A 87 -1.81 22.56 7.29
C ASN A 87 -0.34 22.83 7.68
N THR A 88 0.17 22.10 8.67
CA THR A 88 1.50 22.34 9.25
C THR A 88 2.45 21.16 9.05
N MET A 89 1.98 20.06 8.44
CA MET A 89 2.81 18.91 8.08
C MET A 89 3.92 19.28 7.09
N PRO A 90 4.95 18.44 6.93
CA PRO A 90 5.89 18.56 5.83
C PRO A 90 5.17 18.52 4.48
N LEU A 91 5.46 19.50 3.63
CA LEU A 91 4.90 19.58 2.28
C LEU A 91 6.01 19.38 1.24
N SER A 92 5.71 18.54 0.25
CA SER A 92 6.57 18.33 -0.90
C SER A 92 6.78 19.65 -1.65
N PRO A 93 8.03 20.07 -1.91
CA PRO A 93 8.33 21.26 -2.70
C PRO A 93 8.12 21.04 -4.21
N PHE A 94 7.87 19.80 -4.64
CA PHE A 94 7.70 19.42 -6.05
C PHE A 94 6.27 19.52 -6.54
N GLY A 95 5.29 19.50 -5.62
CA GLY A 95 3.88 19.68 -5.90
C GLY A 95 3.37 21.02 -5.38
N ARG A 96 2.19 21.44 -5.86
CA ARG A 96 1.54 22.63 -5.29
C ARG A 96 1.18 22.35 -3.82
N PRO A 97 1.54 23.23 -2.86
CA PRO A 97 1.21 23.05 -1.45
C PRO A 97 -0.27 22.82 -1.21
N LEU A 98 -0.61 21.81 -0.42
CA LEU A 98 -1.98 21.54 0.01
C LEU A 98 -2.37 22.48 1.15
N SER A 99 -3.59 23.03 1.08
CA SER A 99 -4.13 23.89 2.13
C SER A 99 -5.61 23.61 2.37
N TYR A 100 -5.96 23.50 3.65
CA TYR A 100 -7.33 23.39 4.14
C TYR A 100 -7.76 24.69 4.82
N GLU A 101 -8.99 25.14 4.54
CA GLU A 101 -9.67 26.19 5.30
C GLU A 101 -10.82 25.57 6.10
N TYR A 102 -10.75 25.66 7.42
CA TYR A 102 -11.80 25.17 8.31
C TYR A 102 -12.92 26.22 8.42
N THR A 103 -14.16 25.79 8.22
CA THR A 103 -15.33 26.67 8.27
C THR A 103 -15.95 26.70 9.68
N PRO A 104 -16.58 27.80 10.11
CA PRO A 104 -17.28 27.86 11.39
C PRO A 104 -18.39 26.81 11.47
N THR A 105 -18.68 26.31 12.67
CA THR A 105 -19.84 25.44 12.92
C THR A 105 -21.13 26.15 12.50
N ILE A 106 -21.91 25.51 11.63
CA ILE A 106 -23.21 26.02 11.15
C ILE A 106 -24.32 25.33 11.92
N SER A 107 -25.28 26.10 12.45
CA SER A 107 -26.48 25.57 13.11
C SER A 107 -27.72 25.73 12.22
N LEU A 108 -28.63 24.76 12.23
CA LEU A 108 -29.90 24.85 11.50
C LEU A 108 -31.00 25.44 12.40
N PRO A 109 -31.55 26.63 12.09
CA PRO A 109 -32.58 27.27 12.91
C PRO A 109 -33.79 26.36 13.17
N GLY A 110 -34.27 26.35 14.42
CA GLY A 110 -35.42 25.53 14.82
C GLY A 110 -35.12 24.03 15.00
N THR A 111 -33.86 23.60 14.94
CA THR A 111 -33.45 22.20 15.12
C THR A 111 -32.47 22.03 16.27
N ARG A 112 -32.12 20.79 16.60
CA ARG A 112 -31.01 20.45 17.52
C ARG A 112 -29.74 20.06 16.75
N HIS A 113 -29.58 20.51 15.51
CA HIS A 113 -28.47 20.12 14.63
C HIS A 113 -27.46 21.25 14.40
N ALA A 114 -26.19 20.88 14.41
CA ALA A 114 -25.04 21.70 14.05
C ALA A 114 -24.03 20.85 13.26
N PHE A 115 -23.25 21.48 12.36
CA PHE A 115 -22.35 20.80 11.40
C PHE A 115 -21.02 21.54 11.30
N ASN A 116 -19.94 20.79 11.10
CA ASN A 116 -18.61 21.32 10.81
C ASN A 116 -18.24 21.00 9.36
N GLY A 117 -17.28 21.72 8.81
CA GLY A 117 -16.71 21.37 7.52
C GLY A 117 -15.43 22.14 7.24
N GLU A 118 -14.78 21.76 6.16
CA GLU A 118 -13.56 22.37 5.64
C GLU A 118 -13.61 22.43 4.11
N GLN A 119 -12.76 23.26 3.55
CA GLN A 119 -12.55 23.35 2.11
C GLN A 119 -11.07 23.10 1.82
N VAL A 120 -10.80 22.37 0.74
CA VAL A 120 -9.45 22.35 0.16
C VAL A 120 -9.31 23.60 -0.70
N GLN A 121 -8.54 24.58 -0.24
CA GLN A 121 -8.33 25.83 -1.00
C GLN A 121 -7.47 25.63 -2.24
N GLY A 122 -6.57 24.64 -2.21
CA GLY A 122 -5.73 24.30 -3.35
C GLY A 122 -4.63 23.32 -2.98
N GLY A 123 -3.84 22.97 -4.00
CA GLY A 123 -2.70 22.07 -3.88
C GLY A 123 -2.84 20.82 -4.73
N GLU A 124 -1.80 20.00 -4.68
CA GLU A 124 -1.75 18.72 -5.35
C GLU A 124 -1.87 17.59 -4.31
N PRO A 125 -3.08 17.15 -3.94
CA PRO A 125 -3.26 16.24 -2.81
C PRO A 125 -2.56 14.89 -3.01
N GLY A 126 -2.39 14.46 -4.26
CA GLY A 126 -1.69 13.24 -4.64
C GLY A 126 -0.17 13.32 -4.59
N ALA A 127 0.39 14.50 -4.31
CA ALA A 127 1.82 14.75 -4.17
C ALA A 127 2.17 15.33 -2.78
N GLN A 128 1.33 15.06 -1.77
CA GLN A 128 1.52 15.54 -0.40
C GLN A 128 1.22 14.43 0.60
N GLY A 129 1.93 14.39 1.74
CA GLY A 129 1.70 13.40 2.80
C GLY A 129 2.05 11.98 2.39
N THR A 130 1.48 10.99 3.08
CA THR A 130 1.51 9.60 2.59
C THR A 130 0.70 9.51 1.29
N GLN A 131 1.40 9.25 0.19
CA GLN A 131 0.87 9.38 -1.16
C GLN A 131 1.27 8.19 -2.02
N MET A 132 0.48 7.95 -3.07
CA MET A 132 0.70 6.90 -4.05
C MET A 132 0.79 7.50 -5.45
N ASP A 133 1.82 7.10 -6.18
CA ASP A 133 2.02 7.55 -7.56
C ASP A 133 1.28 6.61 -8.53
N ALA A 134 0.54 7.20 -9.47
CA ALA A 134 -0.03 6.45 -10.57
C ALA A 134 1.07 6.07 -11.57
N ILE A 135 0.86 5.01 -12.35
CA ILE A 135 1.83 4.60 -13.39
C ILE A 135 2.08 5.74 -14.40
N GLY A 136 1.06 6.53 -14.72
CA GLY A 136 1.17 7.69 -15.60
C GLY A 136 1.81 8.93 -14.97
N HIS A 137 2.26 8.87 -13.71
CA HIS A 137 2.97 9.97 -13.03
C HIS A 137 4.29 10.32 -13.73
N PHE A 138 4.97 9.31 -14.27
CA PHE A 138 6.32 9.46 -14.81
C PHE A 138 6.38 9.02 -16.28
N ALA A 139 7.21 9.70 -17.05
CA ALA A 139 7.49 9.42 -18.46
C ALA A 139 9.00 9.50 -18.72
N TYR A 140 9.44 9.06 -19.88
CA TYR A 140 10.84 9.16 -20.29
C TYR A 140 10.99 9.47 -21.78
N TYR A 141 12.18 9.94 -22.17
CA TYR A 141 12.60 10.08 -23.56
C TYR A 141 13.67 9.02 -23.86
N ASP A 142 13.79 8.59 -25.12
CA ASP A 142 14.86 7.68 -25.54
C ASP A 142 16.24 8.35 -25.50
N GLU A 143 16.28 9.65 -25.81
CA GLU A 143 17.50 10.46 -25.78
C GLU A 143 17.43 11.50 -24.65
N VAL A 144 18.57 11.74 -24.00
CA VAL A 144 18.68 12.75 -22.96
C VAL A 144 18.46 14.14 -23.57
N TRP A 145 17.41 14.84 -23.11
CA TRP A 145 17.23 16.24 -23.46
C TRP A 145 18.30 17.09 -22.76
N ASN A 146 19.08 17.85 -23.53
CA ASN A 146 20.20 18.65 -23.02
C ASN A 146 19.76 19.90 -22.22
N GLY A 147 18.45 20.15 -22.11
CA GLY A 147 17.89 21.32 -21.42
C GLY A 147 17.84 22.58 -22.26
N GLU A 148 18.24 22.52 -23.54
CA GLU A 148 18.19 23.64 -24.47
C GLU A 148 16.99 23.49 -25.43
N GLY A 149 16.33 24.62 -25.74
CA GLY A 149 15.17 24.66 -26.65
C GLY A 149 13.87 24.20 -26.01
N GLU A 150 12.89 23.84 -26.85
CA GLU A 150 11.64 23.25 -26.38
C GLU A 150 11.87 21.77 -26.00
N PRO A 151 11.37 21.31 -24.85
CA PRO A 151 11.46 19.90 -24.50
C PRO A 151 10.70 19.04 -25.53
N PRO A 152 11.21 17.86 -25.91
CA PRO A 152 10.60 17.01 -26.93
C PRO A 152 9.41 16.21 -26.36
N VAL A 153 8.44 16.90 -25.74
CA VAL A 153 7.34 16.30 -24.95
C VAL A 153 6.52 15.31 -25.77
N ASP A 154 6.34 15.53 -27.07
CA ASP A 154 5.61 14.61 -27.95
C ASP A 154 6.27 13.23 -28.10
N SER A 155 7.57 13.13 -27.82
CA SER A 155 8.32 11.87 -27.80
C SER A 155 8.29 11.15 -26.45
N ALA A 156 7.64 11.73 -25.43
CA ALA A 156 7.54 11.10 -24.12
C ALA A 156 6.84 9.74 -24.21
N GLN A 157 7.48 8.75 -23.61
CA GLN A 157 7.00 7.39 -23.49
C GLN A 157 6.64 7.07 -22.05
N TYR A 158 5.57 6.31 -21.91
CA TYR A 158 5.03 5.84 -20.65
C TYR A 158 5.03 4.31 -20.63
N TYR A 159 4.65 3.76 -19.48
CA TYR A 159 4.40 2.34 -19.31
C TYR A 159 3.57 1.73 -20.45
N GLY A 160 3.88 0.48 -20.83
CA GLY A 160 3.14 -0.24 -21.87
C GLY A 160 3.34 0.29 -23.28
N GLY A 161 4.29 1.22 -23.49
CA GLY A 161 4.58 1.82 -24.78
C GLY A 161 3.59 2.91 -25.19
N TYR A 162 2.82 3.44 -24.26
CA TYR A 162 1.96 4.60 -24.53
C TYR A 162 2.78 5.86 -24.77
N MET A 163 2.34 6.69 -25.71
CA MET A 163 3.00 7.96 -26.02
C MET A 163 2.30 9.13 -25.31
N GLN A 164 2.96 10.28 -25.28
CA GLN A 164 2.39 11.55 -24.81
C GLN A 164 0.96 11.81 -25.26
N LYS A 165 0.69 11.65 -26.57
CA LYS A 165 -0.65 11.86 -27.16
C LYS A 165 -1.73 10.93 -26.59
N ASP A 166 -1.35 9.76 -26.08
CA ASP A 166 -2.29 8.75 -25.56
C ASP A 166 -2.58 8.98 -24.08
N VAL A 167 -1.59 9.50 -23.33
CA VAL A 167 -1.66 9.70 -21.88
C VAL A 167 -2.07 11.13 -21.52
N LYS A 168 -1.43 12.14 -22.11
CA LYS A 168 -1.63 13.55 -21.79
C LYS A 168 -1.50 14.43 -23.06
N PRO A 169 -2.53 14.44 -23.93
CA PRO A 169 -2.46 15.05 -25.26
C PRO A 169 -2.29 16.57 -25.29
N THR A 170 -2.63 17.27 -24.20
CA THR A 170 -2.44 18.73 -24.08
C THR A 170 -1.81 19.10 -22.74
N PRO A 171 -1.20 20.30 -22.61
CA PRO A 171 -0.62 20.78 -21.35
C PRO A 171 -1.59 20.81 -20.17
N ASP A 172 -2.88 21.00 -20.41
CA ASP A 172 -3.96 21.07 -19.41
C ASP A 172 -4.83 19.81 -19.32
N SER A 173 -4.60 18.81 -20.17
CA SER A 173 -5.35 17.55 -20.13
C SER A 173 -5.11 16.79 -18.81
N PRO A 174 -6.15 16.18 -18.22
CA PRO A 174 -5.94 15.11 -17.25
C PRO A 174 -5.24 13.92 -17.93
N LEU A 175 -4.75 12.96 -17.13
CA LEU A 175 -4.31 11.69 -17.69
C LEU A 175 -5.50 10.94 -18.29
N LEU A 176 -5.43 10.60 -19.58
CA LEU A 176 -6.47 9.82 -20.27
C LEU A 176 -6.26 8.31 -20.11
N LYS A 177 -5.02 7.92 -19.80
CA LYS A 177 -4.58 6.56 -19.53
C LYS A 177 -3.63 6.55 -18.35
N LEU A 178 -3.48 5.40 -17.70
CA LEU A 178 -2.53 5.20 -16.59
C LEU A 178 -2.77 6.11 -15.37
N GLY A 179 -3.96 6.73 -15.26
CA GLY A 179 -4.37 7.55 -14.13
C GLY A 179 -4.71 6.72 -12.90
N ILE A 180 -4.71 7.35 -11.72
CA ILE A 180 -4.90 6.65 -10.45
C ILE A 180 -6.26 5.93 -10.36
N GLU A 181 -7.28 6.38 -11.09
CA GLU A 181 -8.59 5.72 -11.10
C GLU A 181 -8.60 4.33 -11.74
N LYS A 182 -7.53 3.97 -12.47
CA LYS A 182 -7.32 2.64 -13.05
C LYS A 182 -6.85 1.64 -11.99
N VAL A 183 -6.18 2.11 -10.94
CA VAL A 183 -5.63 1.26 -9.89
C VAL A 183 -6.78 0.58 -9.13
N PRO A 184 -6.83 -0.77 -9.09
CA PRO A 184 -7.82 -1.46 -8.28
C PRO A 184 -7.48 -1.29 -6.78
N PRO A 185 -8.45 -1.56 -5.87
CA PRO A 185 -8.12 -1.75 -4.46
C PRO A 185 -6.95 -2.75 -4.30
N ILE A 186 -5.84 -2.31 -3.71
CA ILE A 186 -4.71 -3.19 -3.44
C ILE A 186 -4.98 -3.85 -2.09
N ILE A 187 -5.44 -5.09 -2.16
CA ILE A 187 -5.67 -5.96 -1.00
C ILE A 187 -4.82 -7.21 -1.23
N THR A 188 -3.78 -7.41 -0.44
CA THR A 188 -2.78 -8.47 -0.67
C THR A 188 -1.93 -8.67 0.57
N SER A 189 -1.03 -9.66 0.57
CA SER A 189 0.01 -9.74 1.58
C SER A 189 1.11 -8.70 1.35
N ALA A 190 1.71 -8.22 2.43
CA ALA A 190 2.88 -7.36 2.39
C ALA A 190 4.06 -8.00 3.14
N VAL A 191 5.26 -7.60 2.73
CA VAL A 191 6.53 -7.85 3.45
C VAL A 191 7.06 -6.51 3.93
N LEU A 192 7.43 -6.43 5.21
CA LEU A 192 8.18 -5.30 5.76
C LEU A 192 9.65 -5.71 5.85
N LEU A 193 10.53 -4.88 5.27
CA LEU A 193 11.98 -4.99 5.34
C LEU A 193 12.52 -3.85 6.22
N ASP A 194 13.17 -4.18 7.33
CA ASP A 194 13.72 -3.25 8.30
C ASP A 194 15.17 -2.87 7.96
N ALA A 195 15.31 -1.94 7.01
CA ALA A 195 16.60 -1.43 6.56
C ALA A 195 17.29 -0.61 7.66
N LYS A 196 16.53 0.06 8.53
CA LYS A 196 17.05 0.76 9.70
C LYS A 196 17.82 -0.20 10.62
N ALA A 197 17.22 -1.33 10.96
CA ALA A 197 17.87 -2.33 11.80
C ALA A 197 19.03 -3.05 11.09
N TYR A 198 18.88 -3.38 9.81
CA TYR A 198 19.85 -4.21 9.08
C TYR A 198 21.06 -3.43 8.54
N LEU A 199 20.83 -2.25 7.95
CA LEU A 199 21.89 -1.44 7.32
C LEU A 199 22.34 -0.27 8.20
N GLY A 200 21.45 0.22 9.06
CA GLY A 200 21.71 1.36 9.94
C GLY A 200 22.14 0.98 11.36
N ASP A 201 22.25 -0.31 11.67
CA ASP A 201 22.50 -0.81 13.03
C ASP A 201 21.52 -0.24 14.09
N GLY A 202 20.27 0.01 13.67
CA GLY A 202 19.22 0.60 14.50
C GLY A 202 19.10 2.12 14.41
N GLU A 203 20.02 2.78 13.70
CA GLU A 203 19.98 4.22 13.39
C GLU A 203 19.35 4.47 12.01
N SER A 204 18.80 5.67 11.84
CA SER A 204 18.20 6.10 10.56
C SER A 204 19.26 6.16 9.45
N LEU A 205 18.90 5.66 8.27
CA LEU A 205 19.82 5.63 7.13
C LEU A 205 20.20 7.04 6.67
N GLN A 206 21.41 7.16 6.14
CA GLN A 206 21.96 8.45 5.73
C GLN A 206 21.36 8.94 4.39
N PRO A 207 21.34 10.27 4.16
CA PRO A 207 20.97 10.83 2.86
C PRO A 207 21.73 10.18 1.70
N GLY A 208 21.03 9.79 0.65
CA GLY A 208 21.61 9.15 -0.53
C GLY A 208 22.06 7.69 -0.32
N GLN A 209 21.90 7.11 0.87
CA GLN A 209 22.22 5.70 1.10
C GLN A 209 21.27 4.81 0.29
N MET A 210 21.86 3.88 -0.47
CA MET A 210 21.13 3.00 -1.37
C MET A 210 20.83 1.66 -0.72
N ILE A 211 19.63 1.14 -0.97
CA ILE A 211 19.18 -0.19 -0.55
C ILE A 211 19.23 -1.10 -1.78
N THR A 212 20.17 -2.05 -1.78
CA THR A 212 20.47 -2.90 -2.93
C THR A 212 19.68 -4.20 -2.97
N ALA A 213 19.75 -4.94 -4.08
CA ALA A 213 19.17 -6.28 -4.16
C ALA A 213 19.78 -7.22 -3.10
N ALA A 214 21.08 -7.12 -2.87
CA ALA A 214 21.78 -7.91 -1.84
C ALA A 214 21.29 -7.55 -0.43
N ASP A 215 21.02 -6.27 -0.17
CA ASP A 215 20.48 -5.83 1.13
C ASP A 215 19.06 -6.35 1.34
N ILE A 216 18.23 -6.37 0.30
CA ILE A 216 16.88 -6.97 0.35
C ILE A 216 16.96 -8.45 0.72
N GLU A 217 17.84 -9.21 0.08
CA GLU A 217 18.06 -10.62 0.42
C GLU A 217 18.61 -10.81 1.84
N GLY A 218 19.49 -9.89 2.27
CA GLY A 218 20.04 -9.82 3.62
C GLY A 218 18.97 -9.60 4.69
N MET A 219 18.08 -8.62 4.49
CA MET A 219 16.96 -8.33 5.38
C MET A 219 16.00 -9.51 5.46
N LEU A 220 15.59 -10.09 4.32
CA LEU A 220 14.75 -11.30 4.30
C LEU A 220 15.35 -12.44 5.12
N LYS A 221 16.68 -12.61 5.09
CA LYS A 221 17.36 -13.61 5.90
C LYS A 221 17.37 -13.24 7.39
N ALA A 222 17.69 -12.00 7.72
CA ALA A 222 17.74 -11.51 9.10
C ALA A 222 16.36 -11.58 9.80
N GLU A 223 15.29 -11.35 9.06
CA GLU A 223 13.90 -11.38 9.54
C GLU A 223 13.29 -12.78 9.55
N GLY A 224 14.05 -13.81 9.13
CA GLY A 224 13.56 -15.20 9.08
C GLY A 224 12.58 -15.47 7.93
N LEU A 225 12.57 -14.61 6.89
CA LEU A 225 11.71 -14.71 5.73
C LEU A 225 12.36 -15.44 4.53
N SER A 226 13.56 -16.00 4.62
CA SER A 226 14.22 -16.67 3.47
C SER A 226 13.33 -17.69 2.74
N ALA A 227 12.52 -18.47 3.48
CA ALA A 227 11.62 -19.46 2.89
C ALA A 227 10.35 -18.85 2.28
N ARG A 228 9.85 -17.75 2.87
CA ARG A 228 8.68 -17.02 2.36
C ARG A 228 9.05 -16.16 1.14
N GLY A 229 10.21 -15.53 1.19
CA GLY A 229 10.69 -14.57 0.20
C GLY A 229 9.68 -13.43 -0.03
N ILE A 230 9.80 -12.81 -1.20
CA ILE A 230 8.81 -11.87 -1.76
C ILE A 230 8.07 -12.62 -2.87
N LEU A 231 6.74 -12.64 -2.80
CA LEU A 231 5.89 -13.37 -3.74
C LEU A 231 5.20 -12.40 -4.72
N PRO A 232 4.82 -12.88 -5.92
CA PRO A 232 4.05 -12.09 -6.87
C PRO A 232 2.79 -11.47 -6.25
N GLY A 233 2.60 -10.18 -6.52
CA GLY A 233 1.52 -9.35 -6.00
C GLY A 233 1.67 -8.93 -4.54
N ASP A 234 2.80 -9.18 -3.90
CA ASP A 234 3.08 -8.58 -2.60
C ASP A 234 3.28 -7.08 -2.69
N VAL A 235 2.96 -6.37 -1.60
CA VAL A 235 3.49 -5.03 -1.32
C VAL A 235 4.77 -5.17 -0.53
N VAL A 236 5.79 -4.36 -0.86
CA VAL A 236 7.04 -4.32 -0.10
C VAL A 236 7.17 -2.97 0.60
N TYR A 237 7.11 -3.00 1.93
CA TYR A 237 7.43 -1.88 2.78
C TYR A 237 8.92 -1.92 3.16
N ILE A 238 9.61 -0.80 3.06
CA ILE A 238 11.01 -0.69 3.44
C ILE A 238 11.14 0.43 4.48
N TYR A 239 11.45 0.05 5.71
CA TYR A 239 11.62 0.99 6.81
C TYR A 239 13.09 1.42 6.90
N THR A 240 13.33 2.69 6.60
CA THR A 240 14.67 3.31 6.57
C THR A 240 14.97 4.10 7.84
N GLY A 241 13.96 4.40 8.64
CA GLY A 241 14.03 5.31 9.79
C GLY A 241 13.90 6.79 9.41
N TRP A 242 13.90 7.14 8.11
CA TRP A 242 13.85 8.54 7.70
C TRP A 242 12.61 9.28 8.21
N SER A 243 11.50 8.57 8.44
CA SER A 243 10.26 9.10 9.03
C SER A 243 10.44 9.70 10.43
N GLU A 244 11.55 9.43 11.13
CA GLU A 244 11.90 10.11 12.39
C GLU A 244 12.12 11.62 12.22
N ASN A 245 12.41 12.07 10.98
CA ASN A 245 12.53 13.49 10.64
C ASN A 245 11.17 14.13 10.26
N TRP A 246 10.07 13.37 10.28
CA TRP A 246 8.73 13.91 10.06
C TRP A 246 8.28 14.71 11.29
N ALA A 247 8.18 16.03 11.16
CA ALA A 247 7.72 16.91 12.22
C ALA A 247 6.45 17.67 11.79
N ASP A 248 5.45 17.72 12.67
CA ASP A 248 4.25 18.54 12.50
C ASP A 248 4.01 19.32 13.81
N PRO A 249 4.23 20.66 13.83
CA PRO A 249 4.51 21.53 12.68
C PRO A 249 5.93 21.36 12.11
N ASP A 250 6.04 21.37 10.78
CA ASP A 250 7.29 21.32 10.01
C ASP A 250 7.97 22.69 9.99
N VAL A 251 8.62 23.04 11.10
CA VAL A 251 9.34 24.31 11.27
C VAL A 251 10.69 24.29 10.57
N GLU A 252 11.40 23.16 10.61
CA GLU A 252 12.78 23.04 10.11
C GLU A 252 12.87 22.83 8.59
N LYS A 253 11.79 22.40 7.92
CA LYS A 253 11.74 22.17 6.47
C LYS A 253 12.79 21.17 5.96
N ARG A 254 13.28 20.28 6.83
CA ARG A 254 14.36 19.33 6.50
C ARG A 254 13.86 18.10 5.74
N TYR A 255 12.66 17.61 6.07
CA TYR A 255 12.21 16.27 5.66
C TYR A 255 12.32 16.00 4.16
N TYR A 256 11.82 16.91 3.31
CA TYR A 256 11.80 16.79 1.84
C TYR A 256 13.08 17.25 1.12
N THR A 257 14.19 17.46 1.82
CA THR A 257 15.42 18.00 1.18
C THR A 257 16.38 16.91 0.68
N MET A 258 16.25 15.69 1.20
CA MET A 258 17.14 14.56 0.95
C MET A 258 16.53 13.28 1.55
N GLY A 259 17.17 12.12 1.35
CA GLY A 259 16.79 10.87 2.01
C GLY A 259 17.51 9.64 1.44
N PRO A 260 17.49 8.50 2.14
CA PRO A 260 17.92 7.20 1.60
C PRO A 260 16.96 6.75 0.49
N GLY A 261 17.21 5.61 -0.15
CA GLY A 261 16.25 5.06 -1.12
C GLY A 261 16.72 3.78 -1.79
N LEU A 262 15.92 3.28 -2.73
CA LEU A 262 16.18 2.02 -3.43
C LEU A 262 17.28 2.20 -4.50
N SER A 263 18.11 1.19 -4.72
CA SER A 263 19.05 1.17 -5.85
C SER A 263 18.40 0.67 -7.14
N GLU A 264 19.03 0.92 -8.30
CA GLU A 264 18.52 0.42 -9.60
C GLU A 264 18.44 -1.13 -9.63
N ASP A 265 19.43 -1.84 -9.08
CA ASP A 265 19.40 -3.29 -8.98
C ASP A 265 18.35 -3.80 -7.97
N GLY A 266 18.11 -3.07 -6.88
CA GLY A 266 17.02 -3.34 -5.94
C GLY A 266 15.64 -3.22 -6.61
N ALA A 267 15.42 -2.17 -7.39
CA ALA A 267 14.18 -1.99 -8.16
C ALA A 267 13.96 -3.13 -9.16
N LYS A 268 15.01 -3.51 -9.90
CA LYS A 268 14.94 -4.64 -10.85
C LYS A 268 14.72 -5.98 -10.16
N TYR A 269 15.33 -6.21 -9.00
CA TYR A 269 15.08 -7.40 -8.20
C TYR A 269 13.61 -7.51 -7.81
N LEU A 270 13.02 -6.43 -7.27
CA LEU A 270 11.60 -6.40 -6.91
C LEU A 270 10.68 -6.53 -8.13
N ALA A 271 11.04 -5.96 -9.27
CA ALA A 271 10.34 -6.17 -10.54
C ALA A 271 10.36 -7.64 -10.97
N GLY A 272 11.50 -8.33 -10.83
CA GLY A 272 11.61 -9.78 -11.05
C GLY A 272 10.75 -10.63 -10.10
N LYS A 273 10.33 -10.08 -8.94
CA LYS A 273 9.38 -10.72 -8.02
C LYS A 273 7.91 -10.37 -8.32
N ALA A 274 7.64 -9.52 -9.32
CA ALA A 274 6.30 -9.06 -9.69
C ALA A 274 5.50 -8.49 -8.50
N VAL A 275 6.16 -7.66 -7.67
CA VAL A 275 5.47 -6.94 -6.58
C VAL A 275 4.51 -5.90 -7.16
N VAL A 276 3.38 -5.67 -6.51
CA VAL A 276 2.41 -4.67 -6.97
C VAL A 276 2.82 -3.25 -6.61
N LEU A 277 3.48 -3.08 -5.46
CA LEU A 277 3.80 -1.78 -4.90
C LEU A 277 5.05 -1.83 -4.01
N VAL A 278 5.88 -0.79 -4.09
CA VAL A 278 6.99 -0.55 -3.18
C VAL A 278 6.75 0.74 -2.39
N ALA A 279 6.93 0.70 -1.08
CA ALA A 279 6.64 1.81 -0.18
C ALA A 279 7.80 2.04 0.79
N LEU A 280 8.28 3.28 0.90
CA LEU A 280 9.33 3.69 1.84
C LEU A 280 8.79 4.73 2.82
N ASP A 281 9.41 4.85 3.99
CA ASP A 281 9.07 5.84 5.03
C ASP A 281 9.75 7.20 4.84
N ASN A 282 10.13 7.51 3.61
CA ASN A 282 10.87 8.70 3.21
C ASN A 282 10.11 9.46 2.09
N PRO A 283 10.52 10.71 1.76
CA PRO A 283 9.87 11.50 0.73
C PRO A 283 10.26 11.15 -0.70
N PHE A 284 11.05 10.09 -0.89
CA PHE A 284 11.55 9.69 -2.20
C PHE A 284 11.73 8.18 -2.25
N THR A 285 11.16 7.49 -3.23
CA THR A 285 11.59 6.11 -3.48
C THR A 285 13.03 6.03 -3.97
N ASP A 286 13.51 7.11 -4.57
CA ASP A 286 14.90 7.30 -5.00
C ASP A 286 15.76 7.82 -3.83
N PRO A 287 17.01 7.33 -3.69
CA PRO A 287 17.98 7.93 -2.80
C PRO A 287 18.34 9.33 -3.30
N VAL A 288 18.26 10.30 -2.39
CA VAL A 288 18.58 11.71 -2.67
C VAL A 288 19.67 12.16 -1.71
N ALA A 289 20.85 12.43 -2.25
CA ALA A 289 21.99 12.91 -1.48
C ALA A 289 21.78 14.34 -0.97
N GLU A 290 22.46 14.70 0.13
CA GLU A 290 22.45 16.07 0.62
C GLU A 290 22.94 17.04 -0.46
N GLY A 291 22.16 18.09 -0.72
CA GLY A 291 22.47 19.10 -1.74
C GLY A 291 22.17 18.68 -3.19
N GLN A 292 21.74 17.44 -3.47
CA GLN A 292 21.42 16.97 -4.82
C GLN A 292 20.33 17.81 -5.49
N LEU A 293 19.23 18.07 -4.77
CA LEU A 293 18.11 18.88 -5.28
C LEU A 293 18.49 20.34 -5.54
N MET A 294 19.60 20.80 -4.99
CA MET A 294 20.16 22.15 -5.20
C MET A 294 21.28 22.15 -6.25
N GLY A 295 21.50 21.02 -6.94
CA GLY A 295 22.58 20.86 -7.92
C GLY A 295 23.99 20.90 -7.31
N LYS A 296 24.12 20.66 -6.00
CA LYS A 296 25.40 20.68 -5.27
C LYS A 296 26.02 19.30 -5.09
N ALA A 297 25.26 18.25 -5.35
CA ALA A 297 25.73 16.86 -5.31
C ALA A 297 25.13 16.08 -6.48
N MET A 298 25.81 15.02 -6.89
CA MET A 298 25.31 14.10 -7.91
C MET A 298 24.32 13.10 -7.28
N PRO A 299 23.34 12.60 -8.05
CA PRO A 299 22.56 11.44 -7.65
C PRO A 299 23.45 10.25 -7.27
N PRO A 300 23.14 9.51 -6.19
CA PRO A 300 23.91 8.34 -5.76
C PRO A 300 24.11 7.28 -6.85
N GLN A 301 23.12 7.10 -7.73
CA GLN A 301 23.19 6.17 -8.86
C GLN A 301 23.93 6.73 -10.08
N GLY A 302 24.39 7.98 -10.02
CA GLY A 302 25.02 8.68 -11.12
C GLY A 302 24.02 9.25 -12.15
N MET A 303 24.58 9.84 -13.21
CA MET A 303 23.83 10.48 -14.30
C MET A 303 24.16 9.88 -15.67
N ASP A 304 24.86 8.75 -15.73
CA ASP A 304 25.39 8.15 -16.97
C ASP A 304 24.28 7.84 -18.01
N LYS A 305 23.05 7.63 -17.54
CA LYS A 305 21.85 7.41 -18.37
C LYS A 305 20.92 8.62 -18.45
N GLY A 306 21.26 9.73 -17.81
CA GLY A 306 20.38 10.90 -17.67
C GLY A 306 19.15 10.67 -16.79
N LEU A 307 19.21 9.71 -15.86
CA LEU A 307 18.07 9.30 -15.01
C LEU A 307 18.36 9.61 -13.52
N PRO A 308 18.19 10.86 -13.06
CA PRO A 308 18.46 11.23 -11.65
C PRO A 308 17.47 10.58 -10.66
N PHE A 309 16.30 10.16 -11.15
CA PHE A 309 15.26 9.47 -10.40
C PHE A 309 14.98 8.10 -11.05
N VAL A 310 16.02 7.27 -11.10
CA VAL A 310 16.00 5.97 -11.79
C VAL A 310 14.95 5.01 -11.23
N ILE A 311 14.57 5.13 -9.95
CA ILE A 311 13.59 4.22 -9.33
C ILE A 311 12.17 4.53 -9.82
N HIS A 312 11.78 5.81 -9.92
CA HIS A 312 10.53 6.18 -10.59
C HIS A 312 10.50 5.66 -12.04
N HIS A 313 11.61 5.80 -12.78
CA HIS A 313 11.72 5.26 -14.13
C HIS A 313 11.52 3.73 -14.14
N GLN A 314 12.29 2.96 -13.36
CA GLN A 314 12.20 1.50 -13.35
C GLN A 314 10.81 1.01 -12.90
N ASN A 315 10.27 1.57 -11.81
CA ASN A 315 9.00 1.09 -11.27
C ASN A 315 7.82 1.52 -12.14
N LEU A 316 7.65 2.81 -12.40
CA LEU A 316 6.45 3.31 -13.06
C LEU A 316 6.49 3.06 -14.57
N THR A 317 7.60 3.41 -15.23
CA THR A 317 7.66 3.39 -16.71
C THR A 317 8.02 2.02 -17.29
N GLN A 318 8.87 1.24 -16.60
CA GLN A 318 9.37 -0.03 -17.13
C GLN A 318 8.56 -1.23 -16.59
N ALA A 319 8.40 -1.32 -15.27
CA ALA A 319 7.81 -2.50 -14.64
C ALA A 319 6.29 -2.39 -14.36
N GLY A 320 5.73 -1.18 -14.31
CA GLY A 320 4.34 -0.95 -13.92
C GLY A 320 4.09 -1.26 -12.43
N ILE A 321 5.08 -0.97 -11.58
CA ILE A 321 5.02 -1.14 -10.12
C ILE A 321 4.65 0.21 -9.51
N HIS A 322 3.63 0.23 -8.66
CA HIS A 322 3.25 1.44 -7.96
C HIS A 322 4.23 1.79 -6.84
N GLN A 323 4.19 3.06 -6.42
CA GLN A 323 5.06 3.56 -5.37
C GLN A 323 4.24 4.29 -4.30
N ILE A 324 4.62 4.13 -3.05
CA ILE A 324 4.18 5.00 -1.96
C ILE A 324 5.39 5.69 -1.35
N GLN A 325 5.23 6.99 -1.13
CA GLN A 325 6.19 7.83 -0.42
C GLN A 325 5.58 8.23 0.93
N ASN A 326 6.43 8.51 1.90
CA ASN A 326 6.07 8.94 3.25
C ASN A 326 5.18 7.92 4.00
N ALA A 327 5.50 6.63 3.91
CA ALA A 327 4.81 5.62 4.71
C ALA A 327 5.19 5.76 6.20
N LYS A 328 4.25 5.55 7.12
CA LYS A 328 4.52 5.53 8.56
C LYS A 328 4.77 4.07 9.02
N LEU A 329 6.02 3.64 9.06
CA LEU A 329 6.38 2.22 9.26
C LEU A 329 6.95 1.88 10.65
N ASP A 330 7.29 2.90 11.45
CA ASP A 330 7.87 2.81 12.79
C ASP A 330 7.18 1.78 13.71
N THR A 331 5.85 1.84 13.82
CA THR A 331 5.08 0.95 14.72
C THR A 331 5.02 -0.49 14.24
N LEU A 332 4.97 -0.70 12.93
CA LEU A 332 4.94 -2.03 12.32
C LEU A 332 6.31 -2.72 12.48
N ALA A 333 7.39 -1.95 12.32
CA ALA A 333 8.77 -2.39 12.52
C ALA A 333 9.07 -2.68 14.00
N ALA A 334 8.65 -1.79 14.92
CA ALA A 334 8.83 -1.98 16.35
C ALA A 334 8.15 -3.27 16.88
N ASP A 335 6.95 -3.58 16.37
CA ASP A 335 6.23 -4.82 16.68
C ASP A 335 6.73 -6.01 15.84
N LYS A 336 7.75 -5.85 14.99
CA LYS A 336 8.36 -6.90 14.15
C LYS A 336 7.36 -7.66 13.28
N VAL A 337 6.40 -6.94 12.70
CA VAL A 337 5.39 -7.54 11.82
C VAL A 337 5.94 -7.62 10.40
N TRP A 338 6.76 -8.64 10.15
CA TRP A 338 7.47 -8.81 8.86
C TRP A 338 6.56 -9.25 7.72
N THR A 339 5.43 -9.89 8.02
CA THR A 339 4.37 -10.17 7.05
C THR A 339 3.03 -9.70 7.56
N SER A 340 2.22 -9.11 6.68
CA SER A 340 0.88 -8.63 7.02
C SER A 340 -0.07 -8.77 5.83
N CYS A 341 -1.38 -8.66 6.06
CA CYS A 341 -2.27 -8.19 5.01
C CYS A 341 -2.14 -6.67 4.91
N THR A 342 -2.09 -6.12 3.71
CA THR A 342 -2.22 -4.69 3.49
C THR A 342 -3.45 -4.35 2.67
N ILE A 343 -4.05 -3.22 3.00
CA ILE A 343 -5.18 -2.62 2.29
C ILE A 343 -4.79 -1.19 1.92
N ILE A 344 -4.71 -0.92 0.63
CA ILE A 344 -4.33 0.38 0.08
C ILE A 344 -5.37 0.80 -0.95
N LEU A 345 -6.05 1.90 -0.64
CA LEU A 345 -7.18 2.40 -1.42
C LEU A 345 -6.88 3.83 -1.88
N PRO A 346 -6.35 4.02 -3.11
CA PRO A 346 -6.28 5.36 -3.67
C PRO A 346 -7.69 5.92 -3.91
N LEU A 347 -7.82 7.24 -3.80
CA LEU A 347 -9.03 7.94 -4.21
C LEU A 347 -9.22 7.72 -5.72
N ARG A 348 -10.46 7.41 -6.12
CA ARG A 348 -10.81 7.13 -7.52
C ARG A 348 -11.01 8.42 -8.33
N SER A 349 -10.00 9.27 -8.34
CA SER A 349 -10.02 10.58 -9.00
C SER A 349 -9.58 10.44 -10.46
N ARG A 350 -10.49 10.75 -11.39
CA ARG A 350 -10.26 10.53 -12.83
C ARG A 350 -9.10 11.36 -13.35
N GLY A 351 -8.11 10.69 -13.94
CA GLY A 351 -6.99 11.28 -14.67
C GLY A 351 -5.97 11.98 -13.78
N HIS A 352 -5.96 11.65 -12.48
CA HIS A 352 -4.93 12.12 -11.55
C HIS A 352 -3.64 11.30 -11.69
N ALA A 353 -2.49 11.97 -11.58
CA ALA A 353 -1.16 11.36 -11.58
C ALA A 353 -0.77 10.71 -10.24
N GLY A 354 -1.58 10.88 -9.19
CA GLY A 354 -1.33 10.30 -7.88
C GLY A 354 -2.54 10.47 -6.96
N SER A 355 -2.47 9.90 -5.77
CA SER A 355 -3.52 10.02 -4.75
C SER A 355 -2.92 10.05 -3.35
N PRO A 356 -3.49 10.84 -2.42
CA PRO A 356 -3.28 10.56 -1.01
C PRO A 356 -3.81 9.16 -0.71
N VAL A 357 -3.12 8.42 0.15
CA VAL A 357 -3.53 7.08 0.55
C VAL A 357 -3.44 6.94 2.06
N ARG A 358 -4.29 6.06 2.59
CA ARG A 358 -4.28 5.64 3.99
C ARG A 358 -4.04 4.13 4.05
N PRO A 359 -2.79 3.67 3.89
CA PRO A 359 -2.50 2.24 3.90
C PRO A 359 -2.68 1.68 5.31
N VAL A 360 -3.29 0.51 5.41
CA VAL A 360 -3.45 -0.21 6.68
C VAL A 360 -2.80 -1.57 6.55
N ALA A 361 -1.94 -1.93 7.50
CA ALA A 361 -1.44 -3.29 7.65
C ALA A 361 -2.15 -4.02 8.79
N ILE A 362 -2.43 -5.30 8.62
CA ILE A 362 -2.97 -6.18 9.66
C ILE A 362 -2.09 -7.42 9.74
N GLY A 363 -1.44 -7.62 10.88
CA GLY A 363 -0.55 -8.75 11.10
C GLY A 363 -0.29 -9.00 12.58
N THR A 364 0.32 -10.13 12.89
CA THR A 364 0.64 -10.51 14.27
C THR A 364 2.03 -10.00 14.65
N PRO A 365 2.17 -9.28 15.78
CA PRO A 365 3.47 -8.90 16.31
C PRO A 365 4.44 -10.08 16.43
N GLY A 366 5.68 -9.88 16.03
CA GLY A 366 6.77 -10.79 16.33
C GLY A 366 7.00 -10.90 17.84
N ARG A 367 7.38 -12.07 18.32
CA ARG A 367 7.70 -12.30 19.74
C ARG A 367 9.07 -11.78 20.13
#